data_AF-A0A836S9J9-F1
#
_entry.id   AF-A0A836S9J9-F1
#
_cell.length_a   1.000
_cell.length_b   1.000
_cell.length_c   1.000
_cell.angle_alpha   90.00
_cell.angle_beta   90.00
_cell.angle_gamma   90.00
#
_symmetry.space_group_name_H-M   'P 1'
#
loop_
_entity.id
_entity.type
_entity.pdbx_description
1 polymer ?
#
loop_
_entity_poly.entity_id
_entity_poly.type
_entity_poly.pdbx_seq_one_letter_code
_entity_poly.pdbx_strand_id
1 'polypeptide(L)'
;MKDIPDGSVDLVVTSPPYNLKNSTGNGMKNGRGGKWSNAALINGYSHYDDNIPYNEYVNWQRDCLTEMLRVIPDEGAIFYNHKWRVQAALLQDRHD
;
A
#
# COMPACT_ATOMS: atom_id res chain seq x y z
N MET A 1 -10.01 1.18 -11.54
CA MET A 1 -9.94 2.28 -12.50
C MET A 1 -10.85 1.96 -13.69
N LYS A 2 -12.00 1.30 -13.44
CA LYS A 2 -12.75 0.55 -14.45
C LYS A 2 -13.36 1.43 -15.54
N ASP A 3 -13.65 2.69 -15.19
CA ASP A 3 -14.24 3.67 -16.11
C ASP A 3 -13.17 4.47 -16.88
N ILE A 4 -11.88 4.22 -16.62
CA ILE A 4 -10.76 4.85 -17.33
C ILE A 4 -10.40 3.98 -18.54
N PRO A 5 -10.34 4.53 -19.76
CA PRO A 5 -9.95 3.76 -20.95
C PRO A 5 -8.54 3.19 -20.86
N ASP A 6 -8.32 2.08 -21.55
CA ASP A 6 -7.00 1.45 -21.71
C ASP A 6 -6.01 2.43 -22.35
N GLY A 7 -4.75 2.40 -21.90
CA GLY A 7 -3.68 3.23 -22.48
C GLY A 7 -3.86 4.75 -22.40
N SER A 8 -4.83 5.26 -21.63
CA SER A 8 -5.18 6.69 -21.59
C SER A 8 -4.44 7.52 -20.55
N VAL A 9 -3.58 6.90 -19.74
CA VAL A 9 -2.84 7.55 -18.65
C VAL A 9 -1.34 7.35 -18.83
N ASP A 10 -0.60 8.40 -19.19
CA ASP A 10 0.84 8.30 -19.44
C ASP A 10 1.68 7.96 -18.18
N LEU A 11 1.19 8.39 -17.00
CA LEU A 11 1.93 8.27 -15.74
C LEU A 11 0.98 8.01 -14.57
N VAL A 12 1.26 6.95 -13.82
CA VAL A 12 0.61 6.69 -12.51
C VAL A 12 1.62 6.97 -11.40
N VAL A 13 1.24 7.80 -10.43
CA VAL A 13 1.98 7.98 -9.18
C VAL A 13 1.06 7.64 -8.02
N THR A 14 1.43 6.66 -7.21
CA THR A 14 0.56 6.17 -6.14
C THR A 14 1.34 5.78 -4.89
N SER A 15 0.67 5.86 -3.76
CA SER A 15 1.18 5.50 -2.43
C SER A 15 0.03 4.86 -1.64
N PRO A 16 -0.39 3.63 -2.01
CA PRO A 16 -1.54 2.98 -1.38
C PRO A 16 -1.30 2.74 0.12
N PRO A 17 -2.34 2.46 0.92
CA PRO A 17 -2.18 2.10 2.33
C PRO A 17 -1.22 0.90 2.52
N TYR A 18 -0.31 0.95 3.49
CA TYR A 18 0.76 -0.06 3.68
C TYR A 18 0.39 -1.19 4.66
N ASN A 19 -0.88 -1.24 5.06
CA ASN A 19 -1.41 -2.18 6.03
C ASN A 19 -0.67 -2.11 7.39
N LEU A 20 -0.25 -0.92 7.84
CA LEU A 20 0.69 -0.79 8.96
C LEU A 20 0.12 -1.22 10.30
N LYS A 21 -1.21 -1.20 10.46
CA LYS A 21 -1.89 -1.62 11.69
C LYS A 21 -2.01 -3.14 11.79
N ASN A 22 -1.89 -3.88 10.67
CA ASN A 22 -1.81 -5.35 10.64
C ASN A 22 -0.44 -5.87 11.09
N SER A 23 -0.04 -5.61 12.33
CA SER A 23 1.29 -5.97 12.82
C SER A 23 1.26 -7.04 13.91
N THR A 24 2.07 -8.07 13.70
CA THR A 24 2.51 -9.07 14.69
C THR A 24 3.47 -8.49 15.74
N GLY A 25 4.05 -7.31 15.49
CA GLY A 25 4.81 -6.52 16.47
C GLY A 25 4.02 -5.35 17.05
N ASN A 26 4.73 -4.36 17.58
CA ASN A 26 4.11 -3.12 18.10
C ASN A 26 3.60 -2.16 17.00
N GLY A 27 3.76 -2.46 15.71
CA GLY A 27 3.22 -1.66 14.60
C GLY A 27 3.36 -0.14 14.78
N MET A 28 2.28 0.59 14.51
CA MET A 28 2.10 2.02 14.86
C MET A 28 1.48 2.21 16.26
N LYS A 29 1.48 1.19 17.14
CA LYS A 29 0.76 1.20 18.43
C LYS A 29 1.45 2.04 19.52
N ASN A 30 2.72 2.43 19.32
CA ASN A 30 3.45 3.27 20.26
C ASN A 30 3.88 4.59 19.59
N GLY A 31 3.22 5.69 19.97
CA GLY A 31 3.59 7.04 19.53
C GLY A 31 4.79 7.63 20.27
N ARG A 32 5.30 6.98 21.32
CA ARG A 32 6.47 7.43 22.07
C ARG A 32 7.75 6.94 21.38
N GLY A 33 8.50 7.87 20.79
CA GLY A 33 9.84 7.59 20.21
C GLY A 33 9.90 7.57 18.68
N GLY A 34 8.83 7.94 17.98
CA GLY A 34 8.86 8.11 16.52
C GLY A 34 9.63 9.36 16.09
N LYS A 35 10.25 9.32 14.90
CA LYS A 35 10.86 10.48 14.22
C LYS A 35 9.87 11.64 13.99
N TRP A 36 8.57 11.36 14.17
CA TRP A 36 7.44 12.26 13.97
C TRP A 36 6.58 12.29 15.24
N SER A 37 6.58 13.42 15.95
CA SER A 37 5.87 13.63 17.21
C SER A 37 4.34 13.52 17.10
N ASN A 38 3.79 13.71 15.90
CA ASN A 38 2.37 13.69 15.60
C ASN A 38 2.05 12.76 14.41
N ALA A 39 2.49 11.51 14.47
CA ALA A 39 2.17 10.55 13.42
C ALA A 39 0.65 10.26 13.40
N ALA A 40 -0.12 11.06 12.64
CA ALA A 40 -1.58 10.95 12.55
C ALA A 40 -2.04 9.53 12.17
N LEU A 41 -1.24 8.83 11.37
CA LEU A 41 -1.45 7.43 10.96
C LEU A 41 -1.41 6.42 12.12
N ILE A 42 -1.03 6.81 13.34
CA ILE A 42 -1.21 5.97 14.54
C ILE A 42 -2.70 5.60 14.71
N ASN A 43 -3.59 6.54 14.38
CA ASN A 43 -5.03 6.31 14.45
C ASN A 43 -5.58 5.62 13.19
N GLY A 44 -4.74 5.32 12.19
CA GLY A 44 -5.17 4.91 10.85
C GLY A 44 -5.52 6.11 9.97
N TYR A 45 -6.14 5.83 8.82
CA TYR A 45 -6.73 6.88 7.98
C TYR A 45 -8.11 7.25 8.53
N SER A 46 -8.62 8.43 8.17
CA SER A 46 -9.92 8.92 8.69
C SER A 46 -11.09 7.98 8.43
N HIS A 47 -11.04 7.20 7.35
CA HIS A 47 -12.12 6.30 6.92
C HIS A 47 -11.62 4.88 6.58
N TYR A 48 -10.37 4.55 6.92
CA TYR A 48 -9.80 3.25 6.58
C TYR A 48 -8.81 2.78 7.64
N ASP A 49 -9.04 1.57 8.14
CA ASP A 49 -8.33 1.03 9.29
C ASP A 49 -6.92 0.54 8.98
N ASP A 50 -6.57 0.33 7.70
CA ASP A 50 -5.24 -0.12 7.27
C ASP A 50 -4.76 -1.39 8.00
N ASN A 51 -5.68 -2.34 8.18
CA ASN A 51 -5.51 -3.54 9.00
C ASN A 51 -6.20 -4.79 8.42
N ILE A 52 -6.10 -5.02 7.11
CA ILE A 52 -6.73 -6.18 6.46
C ILE A 52 -5.83 -7.43 6.51
N PRO A 53 -6.39 -8.66 6.43
CA PRO A 53 -5.62 -9.88 6.33
C PRO A 53 -4.61 -9.85 5.19
N TYR A 54 -3.44 -10.48 5.38
CA TYR A 54 -2.31 -10.29 4.48
C TYR A 54 -2.58 -10.79 3.04
N ASN A 55 -3.23 -11.93 2.88
CA ASN A 55 -3.65 -12.44 1.57
C ASN A 55 -4.64 -11.51 0.87
N GLU A 56 -5.60 -10.95 1.60
CA GLU A 56 -6.55 -9.97 1.07
C GLU A 56 -5.84 -8.67 0.68
N TYR A 57 -4.86 -8.24 1.48
CA TYR A 57 -4.02 -7.09 1.18
C TYR A 57 -3.27 -7.27 -0.14
N VAL A 58 -2.59 -8.41 -0.30
CA VAL A 58 -1.83 -8.72 -1.51
C VAL A 58 -2.75 -8.76 -2.74
N ASN A 59 -3.89 -9.45 -2.65
CA ASN A 59 -4.86 -9.50 -3.74
C ASN A 59 -5.34 -8.09 -4.13
N TRP A 60 -5.66 -7.27 -3.14
CA TRP A 60 -6.08 -5.89 -3.39
C TRP A 60 -4.98 -5.05 -4.06
N GLN A 61 -3.71 -5.17 -3.63
CA GLN A 61 -2.60 -4.48 -4.29
C GLN A 61 -2.41 -4.98 -5.74
N ARG A 62 -2.55 -6.28 -6.00
CA ARG A 62 -2.49 -6.87 -7.36
C ARG A 62 -3.62 -6.39 -8.25
N ASP A 63 -4.84 -6.28 -7.73
CA ASP A 63 -5.99 -5.75 -8.47
C ASP A 63 -5.73 -4.29 -8.87
N CYS A 64 -5.19 -3.49 -7.95
CA CYS A 64 -4.78 -2.12 -8.23
C CYS A 64 -3.69 -2.07 -9.32
N LEU A 65 -2.62 -2.88 -9.21
CA LEU A 65 -1.53 -2.89 -10.18
C LEU A 65 -1.99 -3.36 -11.56
N THR A 66 -2.84 -4.38 -11.63
CA THR A 66 -3.44 -4.89 -12.87
C THR A 66 -4.19 -3.78 -13.59
N GLU A 67 -5.01 -3.03 -12.85
CA GLU A 67 -5.75 -1.91 -13.40
C GLU A 67 -4.84 -0.74 -13.80
N MET A 68 -3.74 -0.48 -13.06
CA MET A 68 -2.77 0.55 -13.44
C MET A 68 -2.05 0.17 -14.74
N LEU A 69 -1.66 -1.10 -14.89
CA LEU A 69 -1.04 -1.61 -16.12
C LEU A 69 -2.00 -1.51 -17.32
N ARG A 70 -3.30 -1.76 -17.12
CA ARG A 70 -4.30 -1.61 -18.19
C ARG A 70 -4.42 -0.16 -18.69
N VAL A 71 -4.40 0.81 -17.79
CA VAL A 71 -4.65 2.22 -18.16
C VAL A 71 -3.41 2.95 -18.67
N ILE A 72 -2.20 2.41 -18.48
CA ILE A 72 -0.98 2.99 -19.06
C ILE A 72 -0.75 2.51 -20.50
N PRO A 73 -0.19 3.35 -21.39
CA PRO A 73 0.31 2.88 -22.68
C PRO A 73 1.63 2.09 -22.49
N ASP A 74 2.09 1.42 -23.54
CA ASP A 74 3.34 0.61 -23.51
C ASP A 74 4.57 1.43 -23.08
N GLU A 75 4.60 2.73 -23.39
CA GLU A 75 5.66 3.68 -23.04
C GLU A 75 5.39 4.45 -21.74
N GLY A 76 4.31 4.11 -21.04
CA GLY A 76 3.91 4.73 -19.78
C GLY A 76 4.73 4.26 -18.59
N ALA A 77 4.54 4.91 -17.45
CA ALA A 77 5.25 4.56 -16.21
C ALA A 77 4.35 4.52 -14.98
N ILE A 78 4.71 3.66 -14.03
CA ILE A 78 4.07 3.56 -12.71
C ILE A 78 5.12 3.78 -11.63
N PHE A 79 4.93 4.81 -10.81
CA PHE A 79 5.67 5.03 -9.58
C PHE A 79 4.80 4.58 -8.41
N TYR A 80 5.15 3.43 -7.85
CA TYR A 80 4.41 2.79 -6.77
C TYR A 80 5.21 2.86 -5.47
N ASN A 81 4.88 3.84 -4.62
CA ASN A 81 5.52 4.00 -3.32
C ASN A 81 4.93 2.97 -2.35
N HIS A 82 5.77 2.05 -1.88
CA HIS A 82 5.38 1.02 -0.94
C HIS A 82 6.53 0.64 0.00
N LYS A 83 6.21 -0.02 1.11
CA LYS A 83 7.18 -0.38 2.15
C LYS A 83 7.10 -1.87 2.47
N TRP A 84 8.26 -2.54 2.46
CA TRP A 84 8.37 -3.91 2.97
C TRP A 84 7.93 -4.01 4.43
N ARG A 85 7.26 -5.12 4.74
CA ARG A 85 6.73 -5.37 6.08
C ARG A 85 7.50 -6.52 6.69
N VAL A 86 7.86 -6.39 7.96
CA VAL A 86 8.45 -7.48 8.74
C VAL A 86 7.39 -7.92 9.75
N GLN A 87 6.98 -9.18 9.66
CA GLN A 87 5.93 -9.76 10.48
C GLN A 87 6.43 -11.08 11.07
N ALA A 88 6.41 -11.21 12.41
CA ALA A 88 6.89 -12.39 13.12
C ALA A 88 8.30 -12.82 12.68
N ALA A 89 9.20 -11.84 12.52
CA ALA A 89 10.56 -12.00 12.01
C ALA A 89 10.68 -12.51 10.55
N LEU A 90 9.57 -12.58 9.81
CA LEU A 90 9.54 -12.89 8.38
C LEU A 90 9.37 -11.61 7.57
N LEU A 91 10.17 -11.48 6.51
CA LEU A 91 10.01 -10.42 5.52
C LEU A 91 8.86 -10.79 4.61
N GLN A 92 7.86 -9.92 4.53
CA GLN A 92 6.83 -9.93 3.51
C GLN A 92 7.34 -9.05 2.36
N ASP A 93 7.71 -9.68 1.26
CA ASP A 93 8.38 -9.05 0.14
C ASP A 93 7.47 -8.97 -1.10
N ARG A 94 8.06 -8.97 -2.30
CA ARG A 94 7.36 -8.81 -3.57
C ARG A 94 7.03 -10.13 -4.28
N HIS A 95 7.47 -11.27 -3.72
CA HIS A 95 7.18 -12.60 -4.27
C HIS A 95 5.80 -13.11 -3.83
N ASP A 96 5.26 -12.51 -2.78
CA ASP A 96 3.97 -12.82 -2.17
C ASP A 96 2.80 -12.33 -3.03
#